data_AF-A0A2P8DZN8-F1
#
_entry.id   AF-A0A2P8DZN8-F1
#
_cell.length_a   1.000
_cell.length_b   1.000
_cell.length_c   1.000
_cell.angle_alpha   90.00
_cell.angle_beta   90.00
_cell.angle_gamma   90.00
#
_symmetry.space_group_name_H-M   'P 1'
#
loop_
_entity.id
_entity.type
_entity.pdbx_description
1 polymer ?
#
loop_
_entity_poly.entity_id
_entity_poly.type
_entity_poly.pdbx_seq_one_letter_code
_entity_poly.pdbx_strand_id
1 'polypeptide(L)'
;MKKHYLILCILAFFTNCTDPEDEEHNLPTGQFEVTTLGLSVDCRLNVLRFEEKDIARLESLVGNQYVMDQSLREGFNLDRNKFGEPNMKLRIRIRKKLDSEAIACTTLGIRLPAVFVIHAERID
;
A
#
# COMPACT_ATOMS: atom_id res chain seq x y z
N MET A 1 -64.39 4.97 -16.20
CA MET A 1 -64.07 3.74 -15.43
C MET A 1 -62.64 3.33 -15.75
N LYS A 2 -61.92 2.85 -14.73
CA LYS A 2 -60.49 2.54 -14.63
C LYS A 2 -59.83 1.92 -15.87
N LYS A 3 -58.55 2.25 -16.10
CA LYS A 3 -57.43 1.27 -16.15
C LYS A 3 -56.09 2.01 -16.02
N HIS A 4 -55.39 1.74 -14.92
CA HIS A 4 -53.98 2.04 -14.71
C HIS A 4 -53.15 0.90 -15.33
N TYR A 5 -52.09 1.20 -16.07
CA TYR A 5 -50.93 0.32 -16.30
C TYR A 5 -49.70 1.23 -16.48
N LEU A 6 -48.84 1.36 -15.47
CA LEU A 6 -47.73 0.46 -15.11
C LEU A 6 -46.47 0.69 -15.99
N ILE A 7 -45.62 1.58 -15.50
CA ILE A 7 -44.14 1.58 -15.44
C ILE A 7 -43.41 0.60 -16.38
N LEU A 8 -42.47 1.13 -17.17
CA LEU A 8 -41.19 0.46 -17.41
C LEU A 8 -40.06 1.50 -17.59
N CYS A 9 -39.52 2.00 -16.46
CA CYS A 9 -38.22 2.65 -16.43
C CYS A 9 -37.15 1.57 -16.68
N ILE A 10 -36.75 1.39 -17.94
CA ILE A 10 -35.53 0.68 -18.28
C ILE A 10 -34.37 1.64 -17.97
N LEU A 11 -34.01 1.72 -16.69
CA LEU A 11 -32.68 2.14 -16.27
C LEU A 11 -31.74 1.05 -16.76
N ALA A 12 -31.19 1.25 -17.96
CA ALA A 12 -29.97 0.58 -18.37
C ALA A 12 -28.89 1.03 -17.39
N PHE A 13 -28.76 0.28 -16.29
CA PHE A 13 -27.57 0.26 -15.49
C PHE A 13 -26.44 -0.10 -16.46
N PHE A 14 -25.61 0.88 -16.79
CA PHE A 14 -24.28 0.66 -17.32
C PHE A 14 -23.48 -0.05 -16.22
N THR A 15 -23.69 -1.36 -16.08
CA THR A 15 -22.76 -2.24 -15.38
C THR A 15 -21.53 -2.35 -16.29
N ASN A 16 -20.65 -1.34 -16.22
CA ASN A 16 -19.24 -1.60 -16.47
C ASN A 16 -18.79 -2.49 -15.30
N CYS A 17 -18.92 -3.80 -15.49
CA CYS A 17 -18.10 -4.75 -14.77
C CYS A 17 -16.68 -4.54 -15.30
N THR A 18 -15.94 -3.63 -14.68
CA THR A 18 -14.48 -3.65 -14.79
C THR A 18 -14.04 -4.95 -14.13
N ASP A 19 -13.36 -5.82 -14.88
CA ASP A 19 -12.79 -7.03 -14.30
C ASP A 19 -11.86 -6.62 -13.16
N PRO A 20 -12.02 -7.18 -11.94
CA PRO A 20 -11.19 -6.82 -10.80
C PRO A 20 -9.70 -7.12 -11.03
N GLU A 21 -9.37 -7.98 -12.01
CA GLU A 21 -8.01 -8.28 -12.43
C GLU A 21 -7.32 -7.10 -13.16
N ASP A 22 -8.07 -6.22 -13.83
CA ASP A 22 -7.52 -5.07 -14.56
C ASP A 22 -7.13 -3.89 -13.62
N GLU A 23 -7.71 -3.81 -12.42
CA GLU A 23 -7.33 -2.81 -11.41
C GLU A 23 -6.01 -3.14 -10.73
N GLU A 24 -5.67 -4.44 -10.57
CA GLU A 24 -4.48 -4.87 -9.83
C GLU A 24 -3.17 -4.53 -10.57
N HIS A 25 -3.20 -4.58 -11.91
CA HIS A 25 -2.04 -4.28 -12.76
C HIS A 25 -1.79 -2.79 -13.01
N ASN A 26 -2.74 -1.91 -12.68
CA ASN A 26 -2.64 -0.47 -12.96
C ASN A 26 -2.56 0.41 -11.71
N LEU A 27 -2.22 -0.18 -10.55
CA LEU A 27 -2.09 0.59 -9.32
C LEU A 27 -1.06 1.72 -9.45
N PRO A 28 -1.39 2.94 -8.98
CA PRO A 28 -0.46 4.04 -9.03
C PRO A 28 0.80 3.70 -8.26
N THR A 29 1.94 4.14 -8.79
CA THR A 29 3.25 3.93 -8.18
C THR A 29 3.91 5.25 -7.84
N GLY A 30 4.75 5.25 -6.82
CA GLY A 30 5.54 6.42 -6.42
C GLY A 30 6.96 6.03 -6.06
N GLN A 31 7.89 6.93 -6.34
CA GLN A 31 9.30 6.75 -5.99
C GLN A 31 9.66 7.61 -4.78
N PHE A 32 10.38 7.05 -3.82
CA PHE A 32 10.71 7.71 -2.55
C PHE A 32 12.14 7.39 -2.14
N GLU A 33 12.74 8.31 -1.39
CA GLU A 33 13.94 8.02 -0.62
C GLU A 33 13.51 7.71 0.81
N VAL A 34 14.04 6.62 1.35
CA VAL A 34 13.68 6.13 2.69
C VAL A 34 14.94 5.71 3.44
N THR A 35 14.83 5.68 4.77
CA THR A 35 15.84 5.09 5.65
C THR A 35 15.27 3.82 6.29
N THR A 36 16.03 2.72 6.26
CA THR A 36 15.66 1.48 6.95
C THR A 36 15.88 1.62 8.46
N LEU A 37 14.98 1.08 9.28
CA LEU A 37 15.10 1.07 10.74
C LEU A 37 15.35 -0.34 11.30
N GLY A 38 15.59 -1.32 10.42
CA GLY A 38 15.72 -2.73 10.78
C GLY A 38 14.51 -3.55 10.36
N LEU A 39 14.30 -4.68 11.04
CA LEU A 39 13.18 -5.59 10.80
C LEU A 39 12.14 -5.48 11.92
N SER A 40 10.86 -5.54 11.58
CA SER A 40 9.78 -5.63 12.56
C SER A 40 9.85 -6.94 13.34
N VAL A 41 9.43 -6.91 14.60
CA VAL A 41 9.50 -8.07 15.50
C VAL A 41 8.60 -9.20 14.99
N ASP A 42 7.39 -8.85 14.58
CA ASP A 42 6.34 -9.80 14.23
C ASP A 42 6.52 -10.41 12.84
N CYS A 43 6.45 -9.58 11.81
CA CYS A 43 6.44 -10.04 10.43
C CYS A 43 7.85 -10.22 9.86
N ARG A 44 8.88 -9.77 10.60
CA ARG A 44 10.28 -9.72 10.13
C ARG A 44 10.40 -8.97 8.80
N LEU A 45 9.58 -7.93 8.62
CA LEU A 45 9.58 -7.05 7.45
C LEU A 45 10.45 -5.84 7.70
N ASN A 46 11.03 -5.27 6.64
CA ASN A 46 11.80 -4.05 6.74
C ASN A 46 10.92 -2.90 7.21
N VAL A 47 11.35 -2.22 8.27
CA VAL A 47 10.72 -0.97 8.71
C VAL A 47 11.38 0.17 7.96
N LEU A 48 10.58 0.95 7.23
CA LEU A 48 11.01 2.05 6.38
C LEU A 48 10.53 3.37 6.99
N ARG A 49 11.43 4.34 7.08
CA ARG A 49 11.12 5.73 7.42
C ARG A 49 11.16 6.58 6.15
N PHE A 50 10.03 7.18 5.82
CA PHE A 50 9.91 8.14 4.74
C PHE A 50 10.32 9.54 5.22
N GLU A 51 10.82 10.35 4.30
CA GLU A 51 11.15 11.75 4.58
C GLU A 51 9.88 12.58 4.86
N GLU A 52 9.96 13.53 5.78
CA GLU A 52 8.80 14.36 6.20
C GLU A 52 8.17 15.11 5.01
N LYS A 53 9.00 15.58 4.08
CA LYS A 53 8.57 16.24 2.83
C LYS A 53 7.69 15.36 1.94
N ASP A 54 7.80 14.04 2.08
CA ASP A 54 7.16 13.06 1.20
C ASP A 54 5.86 12.48 1.79
N ILE A 55 5.51 12.80 3.04
CA ILE A 55 4.37 12.21 3.75
C ILE A 55 3.05 12.46 3.02
N ALA A 56 2.78 13.71 2.63
CA ALA A 56 1.54 14.04 1.91
C ALA A 56 1.42 13.29 0.58
N ARG A 57 2.56 13.07 -0.11
CA ARG A 57 2.63 12.33 -1.36
C ARG A 57 2.51 10.81 -1.15
N LEU A 58 3.02 10.30 -0.04
CA LEU A 58 2.83 8.92 0.38
C LEU A 58 1.35 8.65 0.68
N GLU A 59 0.71 9.51 1.47
CA GLU A 59 -0.69 9.36 1.86
C GLU A 59 -1.66 9.49 0.68
N SER A 60 -1.38 10.36 -0.29
CA SER A 60 -2.19 10.43 -1.51
C SER A 60 -2.07 9.16 -2.36
N LEU A 61 -0.95 8.44 -2.26
CA LEU A 61 -0.70 7.20 -2.99
C LEU A 61 -1.33 5.96 -2.32
N VAL A 62 -1.18 5.83 -0.99
CA VAL A 62 -1.56 4.60 -0.26
C VAL A 62 -2.81 4.75 0.59
N GLY A 63 -3.33 5.98 0.69
CA GLY A 63 -4.44 6.35 1.57
C GLY A 63 -3.94 6.86 2.93
N ASN A 64 -4.75 7.70 3.56
CA ASN A 64 -4.53 8.10 4.94
C ASN A 64 -4.90 6.93 5.86
N GLN A 65 -3.93 6.47 6.65
CA GLN A 65 -4.10 5.39 7.61
C GLN A 65 -3.82 5.94 8.99
N TYR A 66 -4.73 5.68 9.94
CA TYR A 66 -4.56 6.16 11.30
C TYR A 66 -3.37 5.47 11.98
N VAL A 67 -2.29 6.22 12.19
CA VAL A 67 -1.06 5.73 12.81
C VAL A 67 -0.44 6.73 13.76
N MET A 68 0.32 6.22 14.72
CA MET A 68 1.10 7.04 15.64
C MET A 68 2.23 7.81 14.95
N ASP A 69 2.78 7.25 13.86
CA ASP A 69 3.83 7.88 13.06
C ASP A 69 3.54 7.68 11.57
N GLN A 70 3.18 8.77 10.89
CA GLN A 70 2.83 8.78 9.47
C GLN A 70 4.02 8.49 8.55
N SER A 71 5.26 8.61 9.04
CA SER A 71 6.48 8.35 8.27
C SER A 71 6.87 6.88 8.19
N LEU A 72 6.33 6.04 9.07
CA LEU A 72 6.76 4.66 9.20
C LEU A 72 5.87 3.72 8.39
N ARG A 73 6.49 2.86 7.57
CA ARG A 73 5.80 1.78 6.88
C ARG A 73 6.60 0.49 6.95
N GLU A 74 5.91 -0.64 6.88
CA GLU A 74 6.53 -1.93 6.57
C GLU A 74 6.69 -2.08 5.05
N GLY A 75 7.88 -2.48 4.61
CA GLY A 75 8.20 -2.75 3.20
C GLY A 75 7.90 -4.19 2.83
N PHE A 76 6.75 -4.44 2.21
CA PHE A 76 6.40 -5.74 1.65
C PHE A 76 7.18 -5.99 0.35
N ASN A 77 7.53 -7.24 0.06
CA ASN A 77 8.34 -7.62 -1.12
C ASN A 77 9.73 -6.95 -1.18
N LEU A 78 10.27 -6.55 -0.02
CA LEU A 78 11.65 -6.07 0.10
C LEU A 78 12.54 -7.18 0.64
N ASP A 79 13.70 -7.40 0.01
CA ASP A 79 14.65 -8.43 0.44
C ASP A 79 15.29 -8.05 1.78
N ARG A 80 14.83 -8.67 2.86
CA ARG A 80 15.34 -8.48 4.22
C ARG A 80 16.81 -8.87 4.41
N ASN A 81 17.34 -9.79 3.61
CA ASN A 81 18.75 -10.18 3.72
C ASN A 81 19.66 -9.11 3.11
N LYS A 82 19.16 -8.38 2.11
CA LYS A 82 19.90 -7.32 1.42
C LYS A 82 19.70 -5.93 2.04
N PHE A 83 18.51 -5.65 2.57
CA PHE A 83 18.10 -4.31 3.00
C PHE A 83 17.62 -4.24 4.45
N GLY A 84 17.78 -5.31 5.23
CA GLY A 84 17.26 -5.41 6.60
C GLY A 84 18.09 -4.73 7.67
N GLU A 85 19.30 -4.25 7.34
CA GLU A 85 20.13 -3.54 8.29
C GLU A 85 19.58 -2.13 8.56
N PRO A 86 19.72 -1.59 9.77
CA PRO A 86 19.28 -0.23 10.09
C PRO A 86 20.18 0.82 9.43
N ASN A 87 19.63 2.03 9.25
CA ASN A 87 20.28 3.22 8.71
C ASN A 87 20.75 3.12 7.25
N MET A 88 20.23 2.17 6.47
CA MET A 88 20.45 2.16 5.02
C MET A 88 19.52 3.17 4.34
N LYS A 89 20.09 4.01 3.49
CA LYS A 89 19.32 4.87 2.59
C LYS A 89 19.00 4.14 1.30
N LEU A 90 17.72 4.09 0.97
CA LEU A 90 17.23 3.42 -0.22
C LEU A 90 16.43 4.39 -1.08
N ARG A 91 16.55 4.24 -2.39
CA ARG A 91 15.55 4.73 -3.32
C ARG A 91 14.63 3.57 -3.67
N ILE A 92 13.36 3.72 -3.37
CA ILE A 92 12.34 2.68 -3.56
C ILE A 92 11.26 3.17 -4.51
N ARG A 93 10.69 2.23 -5.27
CA ARG A 93 9.42 2.43 -5.99
C ARG A 93 8.37 1.56 -5.34
N ILE A 94 7.26 2.17 -4.94
CA ILE A 94 6.20 1.50 -4.19
C ILE A 94 4.84 1.68 -4.86
N ARG A 95 3.90 0.85 -4.43
CA ARG A 95 2.45 1.06 -4.58
C ARG A 95 1.73 0.73 -3.29
N LYS A 96 0.43 0.99 -3.26
CA LYS A 96 -0.45 0.49 -2.19
C LYS A 96 -0.37 -1.04 -2.12
N LYS A 97 -0.29 -1.59 -0.91
CA LYS A 97 -0.41 -3.02 -0.66
C LYS A 97 -1.88 -3.44 -0.82
N LEU A 98 -2.12 -4.55 -1.48
CA LEU A 98 -3.44 -5.12 -1.64
C LEU A 98 -3.83 -5.97 -0.44
N ASP A 99 -5.13 -6.19 -0.29
CA ASP A 99 -5.66 -7.03 0.79
C ASP A 99 -5.34 -8.51 0.57
N SER A 100 -5.27 -8.96 -0.69
CA SER A 100 -4.82 -10.29 -1.10
C SER A 100 -3.35 -10.57 -0.72
N GLU A 101 -2.53 -9.54 -0.55
CA GLU A 101 -1.11 -9.62 -0.18
C GLU A 101 -0.91 -9.57 1.35
N ALA A 102 -1.89 -10.03 2.13
CA ALA A 102 -1.76 -10.12 3.57
C ALA A 102 -0.84 -11.28 3.97
N ILE A 103 -0.02 -11.05 4.99
CA ILE A 103 0.77 -12.11 5.65
C ILE A 103 0.28 -12.33 7.07
N ALA A 104 0.36 -13.58 7.51
CA ALA A 104 0.08 -13.93 8.90
C ALA A 104 1.29 -13.56 9.77
N CYS A 105 1.06 -12.69 10.77
CA CYS A 105 2.07 -12.28 11.74
C CYS A 105 1.60 -12.55 13.17
N THR A 106 2.56 -12.74 14.09
CA THR A 106 2.35 -13.27 15.45
C THR A 106 1.66 -12.33 16.44
N THR A 107 1.37 -11.07 16.09
CA THR A 107 0.71 -10.05 16.95
C THR A 107 1.46 -9.67 18.24
N LEU A 108 2.73 -10.03 18.37
CA LEU A 108 3.60 -9.71 19.51
C LEU A 108 4.23 -8.31 19.40
N GLY A 109 4.18 -7.67 18.23
CA GLY A 109 4.83 -6.40 17.94
C GLY A 109 3.88 -5.30 17.47
N ILE A 110 4.41 -4.09 17.34
CA ILE A 110 3.69 -2.97 16.73
C ILE A 110 3.47 -3.28 15.25
N ARG A 111 2.21 -3.26 14.81
CA ARG A 111 1.87 -3.30 13.40
C ARG A 111 1.94 -1.90 12.82
N LEU A 112 2.79 -1.73 11.81
CA LEU A 112 2.84 -0.52 11.00
C LEU A 112 2.06 -0.75 9.71
N PRO A 113 1.55 0.30 9.06
CA PRO A 113 0.94 0.12 7.75
C PRO A 113 1.99 -0.29 6.74
N ALA A 114 1.60 -1.15 5.81
CA ALA A 114 2.51 -1.72 4.84
C ALA A 114 2.33 -1.10 3.46
N VAL A 115 3.45 -0.98 2.74
CA VAL A 115 3.51 -0.64 1.33
C VAL A 115 4.12 -1.80 0.55
N PHE A 116 3.74 -1.95 -0.72
CA PHE A 116 4.35 -2.96 -1.56
C PHE A 116 5.53 -2.35 -2.32
N VAL A 117 6.73 -2.91 -2.12
CA VAL A 117 7.94 -2.48 -2.79
C VAL A 117 8.08 -3.19 -4.13
N ILE A 118 8.09 -2.41 -5.20
CA ILE A 118 8.25 -2.88 -6.58
C ILE A 118 9.73 -2.92 -6.96
N HIS A 119 10.48 -1.92 -6.50
CA HIS A 119 11.91 -1.80 -6.77
C HIS A 119 12.62 -1.14 -5.59
N ALA A 120 13.87 -1.52 -5.34
CA ALA A 120 14.72 -0.90 -4.34
C ALA A 120 16.18 -0.91 -4.79
N GLU A 121 16.84 0.23 -4.65
CA GLU A 121 18.27 0.40 -4.79
C GLU A 121 18.84 1.15 -3.58
N ARG A 122 20.09 0.84 -3.22
CA ARG A 122 20.82 1.54 -2.17
C ARG A 122 21.46 2.80 -2.76
N ILE A 123 21.43 3.91 -2.03
CA ILE A 123 21.85 5.24 -2.52
C ILE A 123 22.87 5.93 -1.60
N ASP A 124 23.78 5.13 -1.04
CA ASP A 124 24.94 5.50 -0.20
C ASP A 124 25.39 6.97 -0.30
#